data_AF-A0A3D5RXA1-F1
#
_entry.id   AF-A0A3D5RXA1-F1
#
_cell.length_a   1.000
_cell.length_b   1.000
_cell.length_c   1.000
_cell.angle_alpha   90.00
_cell.angle_beta   90.00
_cell.angle_gamma   90.00
#
_symmetry.space_group_name_H-M   'P 1'
#
loop_
_entity.id
_entity.type
_entity.pdbx_description
1 polymer ?
#
loop_
_entity_poly.entity_id
_entity_poly.type
_entity_poly.pdbx_seq_one_letter_code
_entity_poly.pdbx_strand_id
1 'polypeptide(L)'
;MSESKHEFEKPAWLNELQQKSWEPEILLSGIVLYGMFQIPDLLDSFLEFGNDNLFGSTTDLDNFVSSIKVALYWLIGTLILHLISRGIWVGMVGLSYTFPNGINRDRLKMSGKFTNTIDKIPAFEQIIVNLEKISSALFSIAFMLFMIMIGAYLFLLILLIIPILSLSFVMGFDDGSAEGFIDTYAIIILVIGTVALIDFVTLGLLKRFKWISIVYYPLYRLVSAITLSRFYRPVYYALISNYSKWKIGGFLIVFVFTSFLGVAMSQQGPIPGDGFTMMELWNNSRSSTSFSGHYQDQNSEFHSVQAQIQSDIISENTIRLFVVLKAHREDSIKKFCNYDSLISNSELSTSLVQLNCVSSFYSVLLDDSLAIDTPWRFHYNQATDQRGILTYIDVTDLPRGMHSITVNGPKEMFAYSFAEIPFYREISNQGYIVPKAIKEDKEESFLKLKGVLPK
;
A
#
# COMPACT_ATOMS: atom_id res chain seq x y z
N MET A 1 27.22 47.66 -24.69
CA MET A 1 26.02 48.06 -23.92
C MET A 1 26.03 47.24 -22.66
N SER A 2 26.46 47.84 -21.54
CA SER A 2 26.61 47.17 -20.24
C SER A 2 25.24 47.18 -19.57
N GLU A 3 24.55 46.04 -19.58
CA GLU A 3 23.33 45.87 -18.77
C GLU A 3 23.71 45.92 -17.29
N SER A 4 23.27 46.98 -16.62
CA SER A 4 23.30 47.06 -15.16
C SER A 4 22.43 45.94 -14.60
N LYS A 5 23.06 44.97 -13.93
CA LYS A 5 22.36 44.09 -12.99
C LYS A 5 21.71 45.00 -11.94
N HIS A 6 20.40 45.18 -12.01
CA HIS A 6 19.63 45.64 -10.86
C HIS A 6 19.81 44.59 -9.77
N GLU A 7 20.68 44.87 -8.81
CA GLU A 7 20.82 44.09 -7.59
C GLU A 7 19.55 44.33 -6.78
N PHE A 8 18.62 43.37 -6.82
CA PHE A 8 17.40 43.40 -6.02
C PHE A 8 17.83 43.37 -4.55
N GLU A 9 17.78 44.53 -3.90
CA GLU A 9 18.14 44.65 -2.49
C GLU A 9 17.12 43.85 -1.67
N LYS A 10 17.62 42.93 -0.84
CA LYS A 10 16.80 41.97 -0.11
C LYS A 10 15.92 42.71 0.91
N PRO A 11 14.57 42.60 0.82
CA PRO A 11 13.69 43.32 1.74
C PRO A 11 13.92 42.95 3.21
N ALA A 12 13.81 43.91 4.12
CA ALA A 12 14.01 43.69 5.55
C ALA A 12 13.06 42.63 6.14
N TRP A 13 11.80 42.60 5.72
CA TRP A 13 10.83 41.60 6.15
C TRP A 13 11.25 40.17 5.78
N LEU A 14 11.93 39.99 4.64
CA LEU A 14 12.42 38.69 4.20
C LEU A 14 13.62 38.24 5.03
N ASN A 15 14.48 39.18 5.46
CA ASN A 15 15.56 38.88 6.40
C ASN A 15 15.02 38.41 7.75
N GLU A 16 14.04 39.13 8.30
CA GLU A 16 13.44 38.77 9.59
C GLU A 16 12.73 37.41 9.51
N LEU A 17 11.93 37.18 8.47
CA LEU A 17 11.23 35.91 8.27
C LEU A 17 12.20 34.73 8.12
N GLN A 18 13.34 34.93 7.45
CA GLN A 18 14.37 33.90 7.33
C GLN A 18 15.08 33.61 8.66
N GLN A 19 15.26 34.62 9.52
CA GLN A 19 15.84 34.41 10.85
C GLN A 19 14.89 33.67 11.81
N LYS A 20 13.58 33.81 11.58
CA LYS A 20 12.52 33.15 12.35
C LYS A 20 11.85 31.98 11.61
N SER A 21 12.46 31.47 10.54
CA SER A 21 11.81 30.45 9.68
C SER A 21 11.54 29.15 10.43
N TRP A 22 12.27 28.92 11.52
CA TRP A 22 12.12 27.77 12.39
C TRP A 22 10.73 27.64 13.02
N GLU A 23 10.05 28.74 13.34
CA GLU A 23 8.74 28.73 13.97
C GLU A 23 7.67 28.11 13.05
N PRO A 24 7.44 28.64 11.83
CA PRO A 24 6.49 28.05 10.90
C PRO A 24 6.95 26.68 10.38
N GLU A 25 8.26 26.43 10.23
CA GLU A 25 8.78 25.14 9.77
C GLU A 25 8.41 24.01 10.73
N ILE A 26 8.58 24.18 12.05
CA ILE A 26 8.21 23.16 13.05
C ILE A 26 6.71 22.96 13.08
N LEU A 27 5.93 24.05 13.12
CA LEU A 27 4.48 23.99 13.23
C LEU A 27 3.87 23.26 12.02
N LEU A 28 4.26 23.68 10.81
CA LEU A 28 3.78 23.07 9.57
C LEU A 28 4.21 21.60 9.48
N SER A 29 5.48 21.31 9.76
CA SER A 29 6.00 19.94 9.67
C SER A 29 5.30 19.01 10.66
N GLY A 30 5.04 19.46 11.89
CA GLY A 30 4.34 18.67 12.90
C GLY A 30 2.88 18.37 12.52
N ILE A 31 2.12 19.39 12.09
CA ILE A 31 0.71 19.22 11.68
C ILE A 31 0.60 18.32 10.45
N VAL A 32 1.43 18.56 9.44
CA VAL A 32 1.46 17.75 8.21
C VAL A 32 1.82 16.31 8.56
N LEU A 33 2.88 16.09 9.33
CA LEU A 33 3.32 14.75 9.72
C LEU A 33 2.23 13.97 10.47
N TYR A 34 1.49 14.61 11.38
CA TYR A 34 0.36 13.98 12.07
C TYR A 34 -0.75 13.52 11.10
N GLY A 35 -1.10 14.36 10.12
CA GLY A 35 -2.07 13.98 9.09
C GLY A 35 -1.55 12.84 8.21
N MET A 36 -0.26 12.88 7.86
CA MET A 36 0.36 11.89 7.00
C MET A 36 0.42 10.48 7.59
N PHE A 37 0.50 10.33 8.91
CA PHE A 37 0.47 9.01 9.54
C PHE A 37 -0.85 8.28 9.37
N GLN A 38 -1.96 8.98 9.11
CA GLN A 38 -3.29 8.38 8.97
C GLN A 38 -3.63 7.99 7.51
N ILE A 39 -2.92 8.56 6.53
CA ILE A 39 -3.21 8.33 5.11
C ILE A 39 -2.94 6.88 4.66
N PRO A 40 -1.87 6.18 5.11
CA PRO A 40 -1.62 4.80 4.71
C PRO A 40 -2.80 3.86 4.97
N ASP A 41 -3.43 3.92 6.13
CA ASP A 41 -4.56 3.06 6.49
C ASP A 41 -5.80 3.41 5.65
N LEU A 42 -6.05 4.71 5.42
CA LEU A 42 -7.13 5.15 4.55
C LEU A 42 -6.95 4.66 3.10
N LEU A 43 -5.70 4.60 2.63
CA LEU A 43 -5.37 4.06 1.32
C LEU A 43 -5.62 2.55 1.23
N ASP A 44 -5.40 1.80 2.31
CA ASP A 44 -5.73 0.38 2.36
C ASP A 44 -7.23 0.16 2.29
N SER A 45 -8.02 0.90 3.08
CA SER A 45 -9.49 0.84 2.98
C SER A 45 -10.00 1.23 1.59
N PHE A 46 -9.39 2.23 0.96
CA PHE A 46 -9.72 2.62 -0.42
C PHE A 46 -9.38 1.51 -1.42
N LEU A 47 -8.23 0.86 -1.26
CA LEU A 47 -7.80 -0.25 -2.10
C LEU A 47 -8.75 -1.44 -2.00
N GLU A 48 -9.12 -1.81 -0.77
CA GLU A 48 -10.10 -2.86 -0.48
C GLU A 48 -11.45 -2.55 -1.13
N PHE A 49 -11.96 -1.33 -0.93
CA PHE A 49 -13.20 -0.88 -1.57
C PHE A 49 -13.13 -0.98 -3.11
N GLY A 50 -12.04 -0.50 -3.71
CA GLY A 50 -11.85 -0.52 -5.16
C GLY A 50 -11.76 -1.94 -5.73
N ASN A 51 -11.06 -2.83 -5.02
CA ASN A 51 -10.92 -4.24 -5.40
C ASN A 51 -12.26 -5.00 -5.31
N ASP A 52 -13.07 -4.73 -4.30
CA ASP A 52 -14.37 -5.41 -4.12
C ASP A 52 -15.47 -4.84 -5.05
N ASN A 53 -15.49 -3.52 -5.28
CA ASN A 53 -16.64 -2.83 -5.89
C ASN A 53 -16.42 -2.27 -7.30
N LEU A 54 -15.18 -2.06 -7.76
CA LEU A 54 -14.91 -1.34 -9.01
C LEU A 54 -14.14 -2.17 -10.02
N PHE A 55 -12.90 -2.53 -9.70
CA PHE A 55 -11.92 -3.00 -10.68
C PHE A 55 -11.62 -4.50 -10.58
N GLY A 56 -12.09 -5.15 -9.50
CA GLY A 56 -11.59 -6.49 -9.13
C GLY A 56 -10.17 -6.43 -8.56
N SER A 57 -9.67 -7.57 -8.08
CA SER A 57 -8.29 -7.68 -7.61
C SER A 57 -7.34 -7.59 -8.81
N THR A 58 -6.87 -6.37 -9.11
CA THR A 58 -5.95 -6.09 -10.22
C THR A 58 -4.61 -5.64 -9.69
N THR A 59 -3.54 -6.11 -10.32
CA THR A 59 -2.17 -5.70 -9.96
C THR A 59 -1.96 -4.20 -10.11
N ASP A 60 -2.71 -3.54 -10.99
CA ASP A 60 -2.50 -2.12 -11.33
C ASP A 60 -3.00 -1.18 -10.24
N LEU A 61 -4.16 -1.45 -9.64
CA LEU A 61 -4.68 -0.64 -8.53
C LEU A 61 -3.80 -0.83 -7.28
N ASP A 62 -3.42 -2.08 -6.99
CA ASP A 62 -2.51 -2.42 -5.90
C ASP A 62 -1.16 -1.69 -6.07
N ASN A 63 -0.60 -1.66 -7.29
CA ASN A 63 0.62 -0.94 -7.63
C ASN A 63 0.49 0.57 -7.46
N PHE A 64 -0.64 1.13 -7.88
CA PHE A 64 -0.91 2.56 -7.76
C PHE A 64 -0.96 2.98 -6.28
N VAL A 65 -1.75 2.27 -5.46
CA VAL A 65 -1.86 2.55 -4.02
C VAL A 65 -0.52 2.34 -3.31
N SER A 66 0.18 1.24 -3.61
CA SER A 66 1.51 0.95 -3.09
C SER A 66 2.50 2.07 -3.38
N SER A 67 2.49 2.59 -4.61
CA SER A 67 3.35 3.72 -4.99
C SER A 67 3.07 4.94 -4.12
N ILE A 68 1.79 5.24 -3.83
CA ILE A 68 1.41 6.39 -2.99
C ILE A 68 1.92 6.17 -1.57
N LYS A 69 1.77 4.98 -1.00
CA LYS A 69 2.28 4.66 0.35
C LYS A 69 3.80 4.84 0.44
N VAL A 70 4.54 4.35 -0.55
CA VAL A 70 6.00 4.55 -0.62
C VAL A 70 6.37 6.04 -0.70
N ALA A 71 5.61 6.84 -1.46
CA ALA A 71 5.75 8.30 -1.50
C ALA A 71 5.59 8.93 -0.11
N LEU A 72 4.52 8.53 0.58
CA LEU A 72 4.18 9.01 1.92
C LEU A 72 5.29 8.64 2.91
N TYR A 73 5.80 7.41 2.88
CA TYR A 73 6.89 7.00 3.77
C TYR A 73 8.18 7.78 3.56
N TRP A 74 8.52 8.12 2.30
CA TRP A 74 9.65 9.01 2.02
C TRP A 74 9.47 10.40 2.63
N LEU A 75 8.28 10.96 2.51
CA LEU A 75 7.97 12.28 3.03
C LEU A 75 7.89 12.28 4.57
N ILE A 76 7.26 11.27 5.17
CA ILE A 76 7.25 11.02 6.62
C ILE A 76 8.68 10.91 7.15
N GLY A 77 9.51 10.04 6.55
CA GLY A 77 10.90 9.85 6.97
C GLY A 77 11.73 11.13 6.88
N THR A 78 11.55 11.92 5.82
CA THR A 78 12.28 13.18 5.64
C THR A 78 11.82 14.25 6.65
N LEU A 79 10.50 14.34 6.92
CA LEU A 79 9.96 15.27 7.93
C LEU A 79 10.37 14.87 9.35
N ILE A 80 10.42 13.57 9.67
CA ILE A 80 10.98 13.07 10.93
C ILE A 80 12.44 13.50 11.07
N LEU A 81 13.26 13.28 10.03
CA LEU A 81 14.67 13.67 10.07
C LEU A 81 14.85 15.19 10.21
N HIS A 82 13.98 15.98 9.59
CA HIS A 82 13.92 17.44 9.77
C HIS A 82 13.63 17.80 11.24
N LEU A 83 12.57 17.23 11.83
CA LEU A 83 12.19 17.50 13.22
C LEU A 83 13.24 17.03 14.23
N ILE A 84 13.91 15.89 14.00
CA ILE A 84 15.03 15.43 14.82
C ILE A 84 16.20 16.41 14.73
N SER A 85 16.57 16.83 13.51
CA SER A 85 17.64 17.81 13.30
C SER A 85 17.35 19.13 14.03
N ARG A 86 16.08 19.56 14.00
CA ARG A 86 15.61 20.74 14.73
C ARG A 86 15.63 20.55 16.25
N GLY A 87 15.25 19.38 16.75
CA GLY A 87 15.34 19.04 18.17
C GLY A 87 16.79 19.12 18.68
N ILE A 88 17.74 18.58 17.91
CA ILE A 88 19.17 18.68 18.20
C ILE A 88 19.62 20.15 18.16
N TRP A 89 19.17 20.92 17.17
CA TRP A 89 19.45 22.36 17.08
C TRP A 89 18.98 23.11 18.33
N VAL A 90 17.75 22.89 18.79
CA VAL A 90 17.21 23.52 20.02
C VAL A 90 18.08 23.15 21.23
N GLY A 91 18.47 21.87 21.34
CA GLY A 91 19.37 21.41 22.39
C GLY A 91 20.73 22.13 22.38
N MET A 92 21.31 22.33 21.19
CA MET A 92 22.58 23.04 21.04
C MET A 92 22.47 24.53 21.38
N VAL A 93 21.36 25.18 21.03
CA VAL A 93 21.08 26.58 21.43
C VAL A 93 20.96 26.69 22.96
N GLY A 94 20.26 25.75 23.60
CA GLY A 94 20.19 25.69 25.06
C GLY A 94 21.57 25.48 25.70
N LEU A 95 22.42 24.64 25.08
CA LEU A 95 23.78 24.38 25.54
C LEU A 95 24.69 25.61 25.39
N SER A 96 24.59 26.36 24.28
CA SER A 96 25.38 27.59 24.09
C SER A 96 24.96 28.70 25.06
N TYR A 97 23.68 28.77 25.41
CA TYR A 97 23.22 29.68 26.47
C TYR A 97 23.77 29.30 27.85
N THR A 98 23.76 27.99 28.18
CA THR A 98 24.21 27.49 29.49
C THR A 98 25.74 27.54 29.64
N PHE A 99 26.47 27.29 28.56
CA PHE A 99 27.93 27.24 28.52
C PHE A 99 28.47 28.15 27.41
N PRO A 100 28.45 29.49 27.59
CA PRO A 100 28.79 30.46 26.54
C PRO A 100 30.24 30.40 26.08
N ASN A 101 31.15 29.91 26.93
CA ASN A 101 32.56 29.72 26.58
C ASN A 101 32.86 28.34 25.97
N GLY A 102 31.82 27.55 25.70
CA GLY A 102 31.95 26.21 25.14
C GLY A 102 32.67 25.22 26.07
N ILE A 103 33.42 24.30 25.45
CA ILE A 103 34.14 23.24 26.14
C ILE A 103 35.37 23.82 26.85
N ASN A 104 35.36 23.79 28.19
CA ASN A 104 36.52 24.21 28.99
C ASN A 104 37.60 23.11 28.99
N ARG A 105 38.64 23.31 28.17
CA ARG A 105 39.73 22.34 27.98
C ARG A 105 40.60 22.15 29.23
N ASP A 106 40.85 23.23 29.97
CA ASP A 106 41.72 23.21 31.15
C ASP A 106 41.15 22.35 32.27
N ARG A 107 39.80 22.27 32.36
CA ARG A 107 39.12 21.39 33.32
C ARG A 107 39.12 19.91 32.92
N LEU A 108 39.26 19.59 31.63
CA LEU A 108 39.19 18.21 31.14
C LEU A 108 40.48 17.41 31.38
N LYS A 109 41.64 18.07 31.48
CA LYS A 109 42.95 17.44 31.73
C LYS A 109 43.25 16.23 30.82
N MET A 110 42.75 16.27 29.58
CA MET A 110 42.91 15.21 28.58
C MET A 110 44.31 15.24 27.97
N SER A 111 44.85 14.07 27.62
CA SER A 111 46.21 13.95 27.06
C SER A 111 46.26 13.24 25.70
N GLY A 112 47.31 13.54 24.94
CA GLY A 112 47.64 12.85 23.69
C GLY A 112 46.56 12.97 22.61
N LYS A 113 46.17 11.83 22.04
CA LYS A 113 45.20 11.78 20.93
C LYS A 113 43.81 12.32 21.32
N PHE A 114 43.43 12.25 22.60
CA PHE A 114 42.12 12.72 23.06
C PHE A 114 41.99 14.25 23.02
N THR A 115 43.07 14.98 23.33
CA THR A 115 43.13 16.44 23.20
C THR A 115 42.92 16.86 21.75
N ASN A 116 43.63 16.22 20.82
CA ASN A 116 43.47 16.48 19.38
C ASN A 116 42.06 16.18 18.87
N THR A 117 41.35 15.21 19.46
CA THR A 117 39.95 14.91 19.11
C THR A 117 39.02 16.02 19.60
N ILE A 118 39.19 16.49 20.85
CA ILE A 118 38.40 17.62 21.39
C ILE A 118 38.66 18.90 20.59
N ASP A 119 39.89 19.14 20.17
CA ASP A 119 40.26 20.34 19.41
C ASP A 119 39.60 20.41 18.04
N LYS A 120 39.21 19.26 17.48
CA LYS A 120 38.46 19.17 16.22
C LYS A 120 36.97 19.38 16.39
N ILE A 121 36.44 19.38 17.62
CA ILE A 121 35.03 19.64 17.87
C ILE A 121 34.76 21.12 17.56
N PRO A 122 33.81 21.43 16.65
CA PRO A 122 33.49 22.82 16.32
C PRO A 122 32.90 23.56 17.52
N ALA A 123 33.02 24.89 17.52
CA ALA A 123 32.32 25.74 18.48
C ALA A 123 30.80 25.56 18.37
N PHE A 124 30.08 25.77 19.48
CA PHE A 124 28.64 25.54 19.53
C PHE A 124 27.89 26.39 18.48
N GLU A 125 28.31 27.63 18.25
CA GLU A 125 27.75 28.53 17.24
C GLU A 125 27.86 27.92 15.84
N GLN A 126 29.01 27.32 15.52
CA GLN A 126 29.22 26.68 14.22
C GLN A 126 28.34 25.44 14.06
N ILE A 127 28.16 24.65 15.13
CA ILE A 127 27.26 23.50 15.13
C ILE A 127 25.81 23.95 14.91
N ILE A 128 25.37 24.99 15.63
CA ILE A 128 24.02 25.57 15.50
C ILE A 128 23.77 26.05 14.07
N VAL A 129 24.70 26.82 13.48
CA VAL A 129 24.58 27.30 12.10
C VAL A 129 24.53 26.15 11.09
N ASN A 130 25.31 25.09 11.31
CA ASN A 130 25.29 23.91 10.44
C ASN A 130 23.97 23.14 10.56
N LEU A 131 23.46 22.95 11.77
CA LEU A 131 22.17 22.30 12.03
C LEU A 131 21.00 23.09 11.45
N GLU A 132 21.04 24.43 11.50
CA GLU A 132 20.06 25.30 10.84
C GLU A 132 20.02 25.01 9.33
N LYS A 133 21.18 25.03 8.67
CA LYS A 133 21.30 24.75 7.24
C LYS A 133 20.82 23.34 6.87
N ILE A 134 21.14 22.35 7.70
CA ILE A 134 20.69 20.96 7.50
C ILE A 134 19.17 20.88 7.64
N SER A 135 18.60 21.48 8.68
CA SER A 135 17.16 21.44 8.95
C SER A 135 16.37 22.09 7.80
N SER A 136 16.76 23.30 7.36
CA SER A 136 16.09 23.97 6.24
C SER A 136 16.30 23.24 4.90
N ALA A 137 17.46 22.61 4.70
CA ALA A 137 17.70 21.78 3.52
C ALA A 137 16.80 20.54 3.51
N LEU A 138 16.63 19.86 4.65
CA LEU A 138 15.74 18.70 4.78
C LEU A 138 14.28 19.08 4.51
N PHE A 139 13.82 20.21 5.03
CA PHE A 139 12.47 20.71 4.74
C PHE A 139 12.29 20.98 3.24
N SER A 140 13.29 21.60 2.60
CA SER A 140 13.27 21.85 1.16
C SER A 140 13.30 20.54 0.34
N ILE A 141 14.08 19.54 0.78
CA ILE A 141 14.13 18.22 0.15
C ILE A 141 12.79 17.51 0.30
N ALA A 142 12.15 17.55 1.47
CA ALA A 142 10.82 16.99 1.69
C ALA A 142 9.80 17.58 0.70
N PHE A 143 9.76 18.91 0.59
CA PHE A 143 8.93 19.60 -0.40
C PHE A 143 9.26 19.19 -1.85
N MET A 144 10.55 19.09 -2.19
CA MET A 144 10.97 18.69 -3.52
C MET A 144 10.51 17.27 -3.85
N LEU A 145 10.73 16.30 -2.96
CA LEU A 145 10.29 14.91 -3.13
C LEU A 145 8.78 14.81 -3.26
N PHE A 146 8.03 15.52 -2.41
CA PHE A 146 6.58 15.61 -2.48
C PHE A 146 6.10 16.08 -3.87
N MET A 147 6.66 17.18 -4.36
CA MET A 147 6.30 17.74 -5.67
C MET A 147 6.71 16.84 -6.83
N ILE A 148 7.84 16.13 -6.73
CA ILE A 148 8.24 15.13 -7.73
C ILE A 148 7.25 13.97 -7.77
N MET A 149 6.81 13.48 -6.60
CA MET A 149 5.84 12.39 -6.52
C MET A 149 4.48 12.81 -7.08
N ILE A 150 3.95 13.97 -6.69
CA ILE A 150 2.74 14.54 -7.31
C ILE A 150 2.91 14.63 -8.83
N GLY A 151 4.06 15.13 -9.28
CA GLY A 151 4.34 15.27 -10.70
C GLY A 151 4.31 13.93 -11.44
N ALA A 152 4.89 12.87 -10.85
CA ALA A 152 4.86 11.52 -11.40
C ALA A 152 3.43 10.97 -11.48
N TYR A 153 2.61 11.18 -10.45
CA TYR A 153 1.19 10.78 -10.50
C TYR A 153 0.40 11.53 -11.53
N LEU A 154 0.57 12.86 -11.64
CA LEU A 154 -0.11 13.64 -12.67
C LEU A 154 0.31 13.20 -14.08
N PHE A 155 1.59 12.84 -14.27
CA PHE A 155 2.06 12.27 -15.53
C PHE A 155 1.32 10.97 -15.87
N LEU A 156 1.26 10.01 -14.94
CA LEU A 156 0.53 8.75 -15.16
C LEU A 156 -0.98 8.99 -15.34
N LEU A 157 -1.59 9.82 -14.50
CA LEU A 157 -3.02 10.10 -14.56
C LEU A 157 -3.42 10.71 -15.91
N ILE A 158 -2.72 11.77 -16.34
CA ILE A 158 -3.11 12.56 -17.51
C ILE A 158 -2.72 11.88 -18.82
N LEU A 159 -1.56 11.22 -18.88
CA LEU A 159 -1.04 10.64 -20.12
C LEU A 159 -1.25 9.13 -20.25
N LEU A 160 -1.61 8.43 -19.17
CA LEU A 160 -1.82 6.99 -19.22
C LEU A 160 -3.25 6.63 -18.83
N ILE A 161 -3.65 6.92 -17.59
CA ILE A 161 -4.93 6.43 -17.03
C ILE A 161 -6.14 7.05 -17.75
N ILE A 162 -6.23 8.39 -17.83
CA ILE A 162 -7.38 9.07 -18.45
C ILE A 162 -7.54 8.65 -19.92
N PRO A 163 -6.49 8.65 -20.77
CA PRO A 163 -6.60 8.17 -22.14
C PRO A 163 -7.09 6.73 -22.24
N ILE A 164 -6.52 5.81 -21.46
CA ILE A 164 -6.91 4.39 -21.49
C ILE A 164 -8.38 4.21 -21.07
N LEU A 165 -8.80 4.81 -19.95
CA LEU A 165 -10.19 4.76 -19.50
C LEU A 165 -11.16 5.39 -20.50
N SER A 166 -10.77 6.51 -21.12
CA SER A 166 -11.60 7.15 -22.14
C SER A 166 -11.74 6.29 -23.38
N LEU A 167 -10.67 5.60 -23.77
CA LEU A 167 -10.66 4.72 -24.93
C LEU A 167 -11.48 3.47 -24.69
N SER A 168 -11.31 2.84 -23.52
CA SER A 168 -12.08 1.65 -23.12
C SER A 168 -13.58 1.97 -23.00
N PHE A 169 -13.93 3.17 -22.51
CA PHE A 169 -15.32 3.62 -22.46
C PHE A 169 -15.95 3.81 -23.85
N VAL A 170 -15.18 4.30 -24.82
CA VAL A 170 -15.68 4.58 -26.18
C VAL A 170 -15.75 3.31 -27.05
N MET A 171 -14.75 2.43 -26.97
CA MET A 171 -14.68 1.24 -27.83
C MET A 171 -15.37 -0.01 -27.25
N GLY A 172 -15.59 -0.06 -25.93
CA GLY A 172 -16.04 -1.27 -25.24
C GLY A 172 -14.89 -2.29 -25.07
N PHE A 173 -14.96 -3.09 -24.02
CA PHE A 173 -13.89 -4.04 -23.63
C PHE A 173 -13.78 -5.30 -24.53
N ASP A 174 -14.63 -5.46 -25.55
CA ASP A 174 -14.81 -6.73 -26.27
C ASP A 174 -14.13 -6.77 -27.66
N ASP A 175 -13.50 -5.66 -28.09
CA ASP A 175 -12.79 -5.60 -29.37
C ASP A 175 -11.28 -5.84 -29.15
N GLY A 176 -10.83 -7.09 -29.39
CA GLY A 176 -9.43 -7.49 -29.23
C GLY A 176 -8.42 -6.72 -30.10
N SER A 177 -8.87 -5.91 -31.07
CA SER A 177 -8.00 -4.99 -31.81
C SER A 177 -7.61 -3.75 -31.01
N ALA A 178 -8.43 -3.34 -30.02
CA ALA A 178 -8.16 -2.21 -29.14
C ALA A 178 -7.09 -2.52 -28.08
N GLU A 179 -7.00 -3.78 -27.63
CA GLU A 179 -6.03 -4.22 -26.62
C GLU A 179 -4.58 -3.98 -27.07
N GLY A 180 -4.21 -4.42 -28.28
CA GLY A 180 -2.85 -4.24 -28.80
C GLY A 180 -2.44 -2.78 -28.99
N PHE A 181 -3.40 -1.90 -29.29
CA PHE A 181 -3.15 -0.45 -29.39
C PHE A 181 -2.93 0.17 -28.00
N ILE A 182 -3.74 -0.20 -27.01
CA ILE A 182 -3.63 0.27 -25.62
C ILE A 182 -2.25 -0.09 -25.05
N ASP A 183 -1.80 -1.33 -25.22
CA ASP A 183 -0.50 -1.79 -24.73
C ASP A 183 0.65 -1.02 -25.40
N THR A 184 0.59 -0.86 -26.72
CA THR A 184 1.60 -0.10 -27.48
C THR A 184 1.64 1.35 -27.02
N TYR A 185 0.49 1.99 -26.83
CA TYR A 185 0.38 3.35 -26.31
C TYR A 185 0.98 3.46 -24.90
N ALA A 186 0.61 2.55 -24.00
CA ALA A 186 1.10 2.52 -22.63
C ALA A 186 2.63 2.41 -22.57
N ILE A 187 3.22 1.49 -23.35
CA ILE A 187 4.69 1.32 -23.44
C ILE A 187 5.36 2.61 -23.91
N ILE A 188 4.83 3.28 -24.94
CA ILE A 188 5.40 4.54 -25.45
C ILE A 188 5.40 5.63 -24.36
N ILE A 189 4.29 5.81 -23.65
CA ILE A 189 4.17 6.81 -22.57
C ILE A 189 5.11 6.47 -21.41
N LEU A 190 5.22 5.20 -21.02
CA LEU A 190 6.13 4.75 -19.97
C LEU A 190 7.61 4.95 -20.36
N VAL A 191 7.97 4.72 -21.63
CA VAL A 191 9.32 5.01 -22.15
C VAL A 191 9.61 6.51 -22.07
N ILE A 192 8.67 7.36 -22.47
CA ILE A 192 8.79 8.83 -22.33
C ILE A 192 9.03 9.23 -20.88
N GLY A 193 8.23 8.69 -19.96
CA GLY A 193 8.38 8.93 -18.53
C GLY A 193 9.73 8.47 -17.99
N THR A 194 10.19 7.30 -18.42
CA THR A 194 11.48 6.72 -18.04
C THR A 194 12.66 7.55 -18.53
N VAL A 195 12.62 8.02 -19.79
CA VAL A 195 13.66 8.92 -20.34
C VAL A 195 13.72 10.22 -19.54
N ALA A 196 12.57 10.80 -19.19
CA ALA A 196 12.52 12.01 -18.37
C ALA A 196 13.03 11.78 -16.94
N LEU A 197 12.71 10.63 -16.35
CA LEU A 197 13.20 10.22 -15.03
C LEU A 197 14.73 10.02 -15.04
N ILE A 198 15.28 9.37 -16.07
CA ILE A 198 16.71 9.20 -16.24
C ILE A 198 17.40 10.57 -16.35
N ASP A 199 16.90 11.49 -17.18
CA ASP A 199 17.46 12.85 -17.26
C ASP A 199 17.40 13.59 -15.92
N PHE A 200 16.31 13.43 -15.17
CA PHE A 200 16.13 14.03 -13.86
C PHE A 200 17.14 13.49 -12.83
N VAL A 201 17.28 12.17 -12.71
CA VAL A 201 18.19 11.51 -11.75
C VAL A 201 19.66 11.75 -12.13
N THR A 202 19.97 11.82 -13.42
CA THR A 202 21.34 12.08 -13.93
C THR A 202 21.73 13.57 -13.97
N LEU A 203 20.93 14.44 -13.34
CA LEU A 203 21.20 15.87 -13.20
C LEU A 203 21.24 16.61 -14.54
N GLY A 204 20.33 16.25 -15.45
CA GLY A 204 20.16 16.85 -16.76
C GLY A 204 21.15 16.35 -17.81
N LEU A 205 21.53 15.07 -17.79
CA LEU A 205 22.53 14.51 -18.71
C LEU A 205 22.12 14.70 -20.18
N LEU A 206 20.85 14.49 -20.53
CA LEU A 206 20.37 14.59 -21.91
C LEU A 206 20.42 16.03 -22.42
N LYS A 207 20.20 17.00 -21.51
CA LYS A 207 20.26 18.43 -21.81
C LYS A 207 21.67 18.94 -22.13
N ARG A 208 22.73 18.20 -21.74
CA ARG A 208 24.13 18.62 -21.97
C ARG A 208 24.64 18.31 -23.37
N PHE A 209 24.05 17.32 -24.05
CA PHE A 209 24.44 16.97 -25.41
C PHE A 209 23.65 17.82 -26.41
N LYS A 210 24.37 18.61 -27.23
CA LYS A 210 23.74 19.61 -28.14
C LYS A 210 22.67 19.01 -29.05
N TRP A 211 22.95 17.91 -29.74
CA TRP A 211 21.99 17.29 -30.66
C TRP A 211 20.80 16.65 -29.94
N ILE A 212 21.04 15.91 -28.84
CA ILE A 212 19.98 15.28 -28.03
C ILE A 212 19.06 16.36 -27.44
N SER A 213 19.63 17.49 -26.98
CA SER A 213 18.85 18.57 -26.37
C SER A 213 17.79 19.16 -27.31
N ILE A 214 18.05 19.21 -28.62
CA ILE A 214 17.09 19.72 -29.61
C ILE A 214 15.87 18.80 -29.71
N VAL A 215 16.11 17.49 -29.82
CA VAL A 215 15.04 16.48 -29.93
C VAL A 215 14.29 16.30 -28.60
N TYR A 216 15.02 16.37 -27.48
CA TYR A 216 14.47 16.18 -26.14
C TYR A 216 13.69 17.41 -25.63
N TYR A 217 13.98 18.62 -26.10
CA TYR A 217 13.39 19.85 -25.55
C TYR A 217 11.84 19.90 -25.62
N PRO A 218 11.17 19.53 -26.73
CA PRO A 218 9.70 19.47 -26.78
C PRO A 218 9.13 18.49 -25.75
N LEU A 219 9.74 17.31 -25.64
CA LEU A 219 9.35 16.27 -24.67
C LEU A 219 9.52 16.78 -23.24
N TYR A 220 10.69 17.33 -22.94
CA TYR A 220 10.97 17.95 -21.65
C TYR A 220 9.95 19.02 -21.30
N ARG A 221 9.53 19.87 -22.25
CA ARG A 221 8.55 20.93 -21.99
C ARG A 221 7.16 20.38 -21.66
N LEU A 222 6.74 19.32 -22.34
CA LEU A 222 5.47 18.61 -22.06
C LEU A 222 5.51 17.95 -20.67
N VAL A 223 6.50 17.11 -20.42
CA VAL A 223 6.66 16.42 -19.13
C VAL A 223 6.80 17.43 -17.99
N SER A 224 7.58 18.48 -18.20
CA SER A 224 7.77 19.60 -17.27
C SER A 224 6.47 20.26 -16.83
N ALA A 225 5.57 20.50 -17.78
CA ALA A 225 4.32 21.19 -17.53
C ALA A 225 3.38 20.30 -16.71
N ILE A 226 3.25 19.04 -17.12
CA ILE A 226 2.38 18.05 -16.48
C ILE A 226 2.87 17.71 -15.07
N THR A 227 4.18 17.51 -14.90
CA THR A 227 4.80 17.19 -13.61
C THR A 227 4.89 18.40 -12.66
N LEU A 228 4.31 19.54 -13.02
CA LEU A 228 4.36 20.79 -12.23
C LEU A 228 5.78 21.20 -11.81
N SER A 229 6.76 20.91 -12.67
CA SER A 229 8.18 21.06 -12.33
C SER A 229 8.62 22.48 -11.99
N ARG A 230 7.80 23.49 -12.34
CA ARG A 230 8.00 24.88 -11.93
C ARG A 230 8.19 25.05 -10.42
N PHE A 231 7.51 24.26 -9.60
CA PHE A 231 7.55 24.43 -8.13
C PHE A 231 8.79 23.81 -7.49
N TYR A 232 9.26 22.65 -7.98
CA TYR A 232 10.42 21.98 -7.37
C TYR A 232 11.76 22.35 -8.03
N ARG A 233 11.76 22.89 -9.26
CA ARG A 233 12.99 23.28 -9.99
C ARG A 233 13.91 24.23 -9.23
N PRO A 234 13.43 25.30 -8.57
CA PRO A 234 14.32 26.19 -7.83
C PRO A 234 15.10 25.43 -6.75
N VAL A 235 14.42 24.54 -6.02
CA VAL A 235 15.03 23.70 -4.99
C VAL A 235 16.04 22.74 -5.63
N TYR A 236 15.65 22.02 -6.67
CA TYR A 236 16.50 21.07 -7.39
C TYR A 236 17.80 21.72 -7.90
N TYR A 237 17.71 22.86 -8.59
CA TYR A 237 18.89 23.56 -9.09
C TYR A 237 19.71 24.20 -7.97
N ALA A 238 19.08 24.68 -6.89
CA ALA A 238 19.79 25.16 -5.70
C ALA A 238 20.63 24.04 -5.07
N LEU A 239 20.07 22.84 -4.92
CA LEU A 239 20.78 21.69 -4.37
C LEU A 239 21.95 21.26 -5.27
N ILE A 240 21.73 21.15 -6.59
CA ILE A 240 22.77 20.69 -7.53
C ILE A 240 23.92 21.69 -7.68
N SER A 241 23.64 22.99 -7.54
CA SER A 241 24.66 24.04 -7.66
C SER A 241 25.47 24.22 -6.38
N ASN A 242 24.89 23.96 -5.21
CA ASN A 242 25.54 24.19 -3.91
C ASN A 242 26.10 22.91 -3.26
N TYR A 243 25.63 21.73 -3.63
CA TYR A 243 26.11 20.45 -3.11
C TYR A 243 26.85 19.64 -4.18
N SER A 244 27.64 18.67 -3.73
CA SER A 244 28.35 17.77 -4.65
C SER A 244 27.36 16.98 -5.51
N LYS A 245 27.53 17.08 -6.83
CA LYS A 245 26.69 16.40 -7.84
C LYS A 245 26.61 14.89 -7.61
N TRP A 246 27.71 14.25 -7.20
CA TRP A 246 27.73 12.81 -6.91
C TRP A 246 26.88 12.46 -5.68
N LYS A 247 26.83 13.32 -4.67
CA LYS A 247 25.98 13.11 -3.49
C LYS A 247 24.50 13.25 -3.83
N ILE A 248 24.14 14.29 -4.58
CA ILE A 248 22.74 14.54 -4.98
C ILE A 248 22.26 13.48 -5.98
N GLY A 249 23.07 13.18 -7.01
CA GLY A 249 22.74 12.13 -7.98
C GLY A 249 22.64 10.75 -7.31
N GLY A 250 23.57 10.41 -6.42
CA GLY A 250 23.51 9.18 -5.63
C GLY A 250 22.26 9.10 -4.76
N PHE A 251 21.90 10.19 -4.08
CA PHE A 251 20.66 10.28 -3.31
C PHE A 251 19.41 10.04 -4.18
N LEU A 252 19.32 10.68 -5.36
CA LEU A 252 18.19 10.50 -6.26
C LEU A 252 18.11 9.07 -6.83
N ILE A 253 19.26 8.43 -7.11
CA ILE A 253 19.31 7.03 -7.55
C ILE A 253 18.79 6.13 -6.43
N VAL A 254 19.28 6.31 -5.19
CA VAL A 254 18.80 5.55 -4.02
C VAL A 254 17.30 5.77 -3.84
N PHE A 255 16.83 7.03 -3.90
CA PHE A 255 15.41 7.37 -3.80
C PHE A 255 14.56 6.61 -4.82
N VAL A 256 14.95 6.62 -6.10
CA VAL A 256 14.21 5.91 -7.15
C VAL A 256 14.29 4.40 -6.96
N PHE A 257 15.48 3.85 -6.71
CA PHE A 257 15.68 2.41 -6.55
C PHE A 257 14.89 1.84 -5.37
N THR A 258 14.97 2.46 -4.19
CA THR A 258 14.21 1.97 -3.03
C THR A 258 12.72 2.23 -3.18
N SER A 259 12.31 3.22 -3.99
CA SER A 259 10.89 3.41 -4.29
C SER A 259 10.34 2.25 -5.13
N PHE A 260 11.06 1.85 -6.18
CA PHE A 260 10.71 0.67 -6.97
C PHE A 260 10.75 -0.61 -6.13
N LEU A 261 11.78 -0.79 -5.31
CA LEU A 261 11.87 -1.93 -4.40
C LEU A 261 10.70 -1.94 -3.42
N GLY A 262 10.34 -0.79 -2.84
CA GLY A 262 9.23 -0.66 -1.90
C GLY A 262 7.90 -1.08 -2.53
N VAL A 263 7.63 -0.68 -3.77
CA VAL A 263 6.42 -1.11 -4.51
C VAL A 263 6.47 -2.60 -4.84
N ALA A 264 7.63 -3.13 -5.24
CA ALA A 264 7.76 -4.56 -5.51
C ALA A 264 7.57 -5.42 -4.26
N MET A 265 8.03 -4.93 -3.10
CA MET A 265 7.88 -5.63 -1.82
C MET A 265 6.46 -5.51 -1.25
N SER A 266 5.75 -4.41 -1.48
CA SER A 266 4.35 -4.27 -1.03
C SER A 266 3.38 -5.19 -1.76
N GLN A 267 3.75 -5.75 -2.91
CA GLN A 267 2.98 -6.79 -3.58
C GLN A 267 3.10 -8.17 -2.93
N GLN A 268 4.15 -8.41 -2.12
CA GLN A 268 4.25 -9.65 -1.35
C GLN A 268 3.28 -9.52 -0.18
N GLY A 269 2.29 -10.41 -0.13
CA GLY A 269 1.08 -10.28 0.67
C GLY A 269 1.28 -9.98 2.17
N PRO A 270 0.20 -9.66 2.88
CA PRO A 270 0.22 -8.90 4.13
C PRO A 270 0.70 -9.69 5.34
N ILE A 271 1.43 -10.81 5.21
CA ILE A 271 1.96 -11.52 6.38
C ILE A 271 3.15 -10.72 6.91
N PRO A 272 2.98 -9.90 7.95
CA PRO A 272 4.05 -9.07 8.46
C PRO A 272 5.07 -10.01 9.09
N GLY A 273 6.29 -10.04 8.57
CA GLY A 273 7.39 -10.82 9.14
C GLY A 273 7.92 -11.96 8.27
N ASP A 274 7.25 -12.37 7.19
CA ASP A 274 7.75 -13.44 6.31
C ASP A 274 9.10 -13.06 5.67
N GLY A 275 9.33 -11.79 5.36
CA GLY A 275 10.61 -11.32 4.80
C GLY A 275 11.81 -11.40 5.76
N PHE A 276 11.57 -11.55 7.07
CA PHE A 276 12.61 -11.69 8.10
C PHE A 276 12.50 -13.00 8.88
N THR A 277 11.55 -13.86 8.53
CA THR A 277 11.37 -15.14 9.19
C THR A 277 12.41 -16.14 8.67
N MET A 278 12.99 -16.90 9.59
CA MET A 278 13.82 -18.07 9.27
C MET A 278 12.99 -19.35 9.39
N MET A 279 11.66 -19.24 9.41
CA MET A 279 10.75 -20.37 9.56
C MET A 279 10.60 -21.09 8.22
N GLU A 280 11.30 -22.21 8.06
CA GLU A 280 11.30 -23.00 6.82
C GLU A 280 10.10 -23.97 6.71
N LEU A 281 9.44 -24.28 7.82
CA LEU A 281 8.29 -25.19 7.90
C LEU A 281 6.95 -24.44 7.98
N TRP A 282 6.80 -23.39 7.17
CA TRP A 282 5.58 -22.59 7.04
C TRP A 282 5.05 -22.69 5.61
N ASN A 283 3.74 -22.86 5.47
CA ASN A 283 3.09 -22.82 4.17
C ASN A 283 1.70 -22.20 4.32
N ASN A 284 1.42 -21.17 3.53
CA ASN A 284 0.11 -20.56 3.43
C ASN A 284 -0.68 -21.18 2.26
N SER A 285 -0.88 -22.51 2.29
CA SER A 285 -1.73 -23.18 1.33
C SER A 285 -3.18 -23.20 1.81
N ARG A 286 -4.13 -23.05 0.88
CA ARG A 286 -5.57 -22.96 1.18
C ARG A 286 -6.10 -24.17 1.97
N SER A 287 -5.54 -25.36 1.75
CA SER A 287 -5.93 -26.59 2.43
C SER A 287 -5.22 -26.84 3.75
N SER A 288 -4.16 -26.08 4.07
CA SER A 288 -3.33 -26.33 5.26
C SER A 288 -3.33 -25.18 6.27
N THR A 289 -4.00 -24.08 5.96
CA THR A 289 -3.91 -22.84 6.72
C THR A 289 -5.30 -22.35 7.06
N SER A 290 -5.55 -22.09 8.34
CA SER A 290 -6.75 -21.39 8.79
C SER A 290 -6.52 -19.89 8.61
N PHE A 291 -7.33 -19.25 7.76
CA PHE A 291 -7.27 -17.83 7.52
C PHE A 291 -8.30 -17.10 8.38
N SER A 292 -7.84 -16.21 9.26
CA SER A 292 -8.70 -15.50 10.22
C SER A 292 -9.82 -14.69 9.55
N GLY A 293 -9.62 -14.20 8.32
CA GLY A 293 -10.66 -13.51 7.54
C GLY A 293 -11.86 -14.37 7.10
N HIS A 294 -11.85 -15.67 7.41
CA HIS A 294 -13.03 -16.53 7.29
C HIS A 294 -13.91 -16.54 8.53
N TYR A 295 -13.50 -15.99 9.66
CA TYR A 295 -14.25 -16.06 10.93
C TYR A 295 -14.64 -14.68 11.43
N GLN A 296 -15.92 -14.50 11.75
CA GLN A 296 -16.47 -13.19 12.13
C GLN A 296 -16.03 -12.70 13.50
N ASP A 297 -15.84 -13.60 14.45
CA ASP A 297 -15.37 -13.33 15.81
C ASP A 297 -13.87 -13.00 15.89
N GLN A 298 -13.07 -13.52 14.96
CA GLN A 298 -11.62 -13.25 14.89
C GLN A 298 -11.30 -12.03 14.03
N ASN A 299 -12.19 -11.66 13.12
CA ASN A 299 -11.93 -10.64 12.14
C ASN A 299 -13.17 -9.76 11.88
N SER A 300 -13.50 -8.93 12.86
CA SER A 300 -14.64 -8.01 12.80
C SER A 300 -14.35 -6.70 12.07
N GLU A 301 -13.07 -6.33 11.92
CA GLU A 301 -12.64 -5.05 11.34
C GLU A 301 -12.12 -5.16 9.90
N PHE A 302 -11.61 -6.33 9.47
CA PHE A 302 -11.12 -6.49 8.10
C PHE A 302 -12.12 -7.23 7.20
N HIS A 303 -12.05 -6.91 5.92
CA HIS A 303 -12.90 -7.48 4.89
C HIS A 303 -12.63 -8.99 4.72
N SER A 304 -13.70 -9.79 4.62
CA SER A 304 -13.53 -11.18 4.18
C SER A 304 -13.19 -11.20 2.69
N VAL A 305 -12.18 -11.97 2.29
CA VAL A 305 -11.74 -11.98 0.90
C VAL A 305 -12.76 -12.66 -0.01
N GLN A 306 -13.53 -13.63 0.49
CA GLN A 306 -14.40 -14.49 -0.33
C GLN A 306 -15.67 -14.94 0.40
N ALA A 307 -15.55 -15.52 1.60
CA ALA A 307 -16.66 -16.01 2.39
C ALA A 307 -16.29 -16.10 3.88
N GLN A 308 -17.30 -16.01 4.74
CA GLN A 308 -17.15 -15.93 6.20
C GLN A 308 -18.21 -16.78 6.91
N ILE A 309 -17.80 -17.39 8.03
CA ILE A 309 -18.66 -18.06 9.02
C ILE A 309 -18.54 -17.38 10.38
N GLN A 310 -19.41 -17.73 11.34
CA GLN A 310 -19.45 -17.03 12.62
C GLN A 310 -18.18 -17.18 13.47
N SER A 311 -17.54 -18.35 13.45
CA SER A 311 -16.38 -18.71 14.28
C SER A 311 -15.67 -19.94 13.72
N ASP A 312 -14.41 -20.15 14.10
CA ASP A 312 -13.68 -21.39 13.83
C ASP A 312 -14.14 -22.54 14.75
N ILE A 313 -14.85 -22.23 15.84
CA ILE A 313 -15.48 -23.21 16.73
C ILE A 313 -17.00 -23.04 16.67
N ILE A 314 -17.70 -24.05 16.15
CA ILE A 314 -19.15 -24.03 15.98
C ILE A 314 -19.82 -24.86 17.07
N SER A 315 -20.39 -24.18 18.05
CA SER A 315 -21.15 -24.80 19.14
C SER A 315 -22.65 -24.93 18.82
N GLU A 316 -23.19 -24.09 17.93
CA GLU A 316 -24.60 -24.08 17.55
C GLU A 316 -24.93 -25.09 16.46
N ASN A 317 -26.21 -25.42 16.31
CA ASN A 317 -26.68 -26.34 15.26
C ASN A 317 -26.79 -25.70 13.87
N THR A 318 -26.36 -24.46 13.71
CA THR A 318 -26.47 -23.72 12.46
C THR A 318 -25.19 -22.98 12.15
N ILE A 319 -24.70 -23.10 10.93
CA ILE A 319 -23.61 -22.28 10.43
C ILE A 319 -24.18 -21.14 9.60
N ARG A 320 -23.80 -19.91 9.96
CA ARG A 320 -24.14 -18.71 9.21
C ARG A 320 -23.07 -18.48 8.16
N LEU A 321 -23.35 -18.82 6.90
CA LEU A 321 -22.41 -18.65 5.80
C LEU A 321 -22.74 -17.38 5.00
N PHE A 322 -21.80 -16.44 5.00
CA PHE A 322 -21.84 -15.22 4.19
C PHE A 322 -20.83 -15.32 3.05
N VAL A 323 -21.28 -15.16 1.81
CA VAL A 323 -20.42 -15.15 0.60
C VAL A 323 -20.39 -13.75 0.03
N VAL A 324 -19.18 -13.19 -0.11
CA VAL A 324 -18.96 -11.81 -0.59
C VAL A 324 -19.19 -11.75 -2.10
N LEU A 325 -20.03 -10.81 -2.54
CA LEU A 325 -20.22 -10.54 -3.96
C LEU A 325 -19.26 -9.44 -4.40
N LYS A 326 -18.55 -9.68 -5.50
CA LYS A 326 -17.59 -8.74 -6.07
C LYS A 326 -18.03 -8.28 -7.45
N ALA A 327 -17.84 -7.01 -7.76
CA ALA A 327 -18.29 -6.41 -9.02
C ALA A 327 -17.71 -7.11 -10.25
N HIS A 328 -16.41 -7.46 -10.21
CA HIS A 328 -15.74 -8.14 -11.33
C HIS A 328 -16.32 -9.54 -11.66
N ARG A 329 -17.13 -10.13 -10.79
CA ARG A 329 -17.77 -11.43 -11.03
C ARG A 329 -19.17 -11.31 -11.61
N GLU A 330 -19.74 -10.11 -11.64
CA GLU A 330 -21.12 -9.90 -12.06
C GLU A 330 -21.35 -10.37 -13.49
N ASP A 331 -20.41 -10.11 -14.40
CA ASP A 331 -20.51 -10.55 -15.80
C ASP A 331 -20.45 -12.07 -15.93
N SER A 332 -19.61 -12.75 -15.12
CA SER A 332 -19.55 -14.21 -15.10
C SER A 332 -20.85 -14.82 -14.58
N ILE A 333 -21.44 -14.22 -13.54
CA ILE A 333 -22.73 -14.64 -12.98
C ILE A 333 -23.85 -14.44 -14.01
N LYS A 334 -23.89 -13.28 -14.68
CA LYS A 334 -24.88 -12.97 -15.72
C LYS A 334 -24.80 -13.93 -16.89
N LYS A 335 -23.58 -14.23 -17.36
CA LYS A 335 -23.32 -15.20 -18.44
C LYS A 335 -23.75 -16.61 -18.04
N PHE A 336 -23.42 -17.05 -16.81
CA PHE A 336 -23.77 -18.37 -16.31
C PHE A 336 -25.28 -18.64 -16.31
N CYS A 337 -26.07 -17.68 -15.80
CA CYS A 337 -27.52 -17.86 -15.73
C CYS A 337 -28.27 -17.41 -16.98
N ASN A 338 -27.56 -16.91 -18.02
CA ASN A 338 -28.17 -16.29 -19.20
C ASN A 338 -29.19 -15.18 -18.80
N TYR A 339 -28.72 -14.24 -17.99
CA TYR A 339 -29.52 -13.21 -17.33
C TYR A 339 -30.41 -12.40 -18.29
N ASP A 340 -29.87 -11.97 -19.43
CA ASP A 340 -30.60 -11.14 -20.40
C ASP A 340 -31.81 -11.88 -21.00
N SER A 341 -31.68 -13.19 -21.22
CA SER A 341 -32.77 -14.03 -21.68
C SER A 341 -33.81 -14.28 -20.58
N LEU A 342 -33.38 -14.38 -19.32
CA LEU A 342 -34.30 -14.60 -18.19
C LEU A 342 -35.13 -13.34 -17.88
N ILE A 343 -34.54 -12.16 -17.96
CA ILE A 343 -35.25 -10.90 -17.74
C ILE A 343 -36.22 -10.58 -18.86
N SER A 344 -35.86 -10.85 -20.11
CA SER A 344 -36.75 -10.59 -21.25
C SER A 344 -37.98 -11.49 -21.29
N ASN A 345 -37.91 -12.69 -20.70
CA ASN A 345 -38.94 -13.73 -20.80
C ASN A 345 -39.72 -14.01 -19.50
N SER A 346 -39.44 -13.32 -18.39
CA SER A 346 -40.09 -13.60 -17.11
C SER A 346 -40.98 -12.45 -16.61
N GLU A 347 -42.15 -12.80 -16.05
CA GLU A 347 -42.99 -11.87 -15.28
C GLU A 347 -42.51 -11.73 -13.81
N LEU A 348 -41.37 -12.35 -13.45
CA LEU A 348 -40.82 -12.31 -12.11
C LEU A 348 -40.22 -10.94 -11.79
N SER A 349 -40.20 -10.58 -10.51
CA SER A 349 -39.47 -9.38 -10.07
C SER A 349 -37.97 -9.53 -10.34
N THR A 350 -37.34 -8.47 -10.83
CA THR A 350 -35.90 -8.43 -11.16
C THR A 350 -35.03 -8.91 -10.00
N SER A 351 -35.40 -8.59 -8.76
CA SER A 351 -34.66 -9.01 -7.56
C SER A 351 -34.67 -10.53 -7.34
N LEU A 352 -35.76 -11.23 -7.70
CA LEU A 352 -35.83 -12.69 -7.59
C LEU A 352 -34.97 -13.36 -8.66
N VAL A 353 -34.99 -12.83 -9.89
CA VAL A 353 -34.13 -13.33 -10.98
C VAL A 353 -32.65 -13.16 -10.61
N GLN A 354 -32.27 -11.99 -10.08
CA GLN A 354 -30.91 -11.71 -9.61
C GLN A 354 -30.50 -12.68 -8.49
N LEU A 355 -31.36 -12.89 -7.48
CA LEU A 355 -31.04 -13.82 -6.38
C LEU A 355 -30.88 -15.26 -6.89
N ASN A 356 -31.72 -15.71 -7.82
CA ASN A 356 -31.61 -17.04 -8.43
C ASN A 356 -30.33 -17.20 -9.26
N CYS A 357 -29.96 -16.19 -10.05
CA CYS A 357 -28.70 -16.19 -10.79
C CYS A 357 -27.50 -16.29 -9.86
N VAL A 358 -27.48 -15.46 -8.82
CA VAL A 358 -26.37 -15.42 -7.86
C VAL A 358 -26.30 -16.72 -7.05
N SER A 359 -27.43 -17.23 -6.54
CA SER A 359 -27.45 -18.46 -5.73
C SER A 359 -27.10 -19.70 -6.55
N SER A 360 -27.56 -19.81 -7.80
CA SER A 360 -27.21 -20.96 -8.67
C SER A 360 -25.74 -20.98 -9.08
N PHE A 361 -25.07 -19.82 -9.07
CA PHE A 361 -23.65 -19.72 -9.38
C PHE A 361 -22.74 -20.32 -8.29
N TYR A 362 -23.17 -20.27 -7.02
CA TYR A 362 -22.38 -20.80 -5.90
C TYR A 362 -22.90 -22.16 -5.46
N SER A 363 -22.00 -23.14 -5.37
CA SER A 363 -22.29 -24.44 -4.74
C SER A 363 -21.55 -24.55 -3.41
N VAL A 364 -22.24 -25.02 -2.38
CA VAL A 364 -21.68 -25.18 -1.04
C VAL A 364 -21.60 -26.67 -0.73
N LEU A 365 -20.41 -27.12 -0.33
CA LEU A 365 -20.13 -28.48 0.09
C LEU A 365 -19.71 -28.49 1.55
N LEU A 366 -20.17 -29.49 2.30
CA LEU A 366 -19.65 -29.85 3.62
C LEU A 366 -18.81 -31.12 3.48
N ASP A 367 -17.57 -31.07 3.98
CA ASP A 367 -16.57 -32.15 3.89
C ASP A 367 -16.47 -32.75 2.46
N ASP A 368 -16.43 -31.86 1.45
CA ASP A 368 -16.29 -32.15 0.01
C ASP A 368 -17.30 -33.11 -0.63
N SER A 369 -18.32 -33.55 0.11
CA SER A 369 -19.19 -34.66 -0.30
C SER A 369 -20.69 -34.34 -0.17
N LEU A 370 -21.08 -33.51 0.80
CA LEU A 370 -22.48 -33.16 1.00
C LEU A 370 -22.79 -31.81 0.35
N ALA A 371 -23.47 -31.84 -0.80
CA ALA A 371 -24.03 -30.64 -1.40
C ALA A 371 -25.18 -30.12 -0.53
N ILE A 372 -25.09 -28.85 -0.15
CA ILE A 372 -26.08 -28.19 0.69
C ILE A 372 -26.98 -27.36 -0.21
N ASP A 373 -28.27 -27.72 -0.23
CA ASP A 373 -29.32 -26.91 -0.86
C ASP A 373 -30.04 -26.11 0.24
N THR A 374 -29.70 -24.83 0.34
CA THR A 374 -30.29 -23.91 1.33
C THR A 374 -30.74 -22.61 0.67
N PRO A 375 -31.82 -21.99 1.17
CA PRO A 375 -32.28 -20.72 0.64
C PRO A 375 -31.26 -19.61 0.92
N TRP A 376 -31.02 -18.77 -0.08
CA TRP A 376 -30.13 -17.62 0.00
C TRP A 376 -30.90 -16.32 0.17
N ARG A 377 -30.26 -15.31 0.78
CA ARG A 377 -30.75 -13.93 0.86
C ARG A 377 -29.63 -12.97 0.53
N PHE A 378 -29.93 -11.87 -0.16
CA PHE A 378 -28.99 -10.76 -0.20
C PHE A 378 -28.77 -10.21 1.21
N HIS A 379 -27.53 -9.90 1.53
CA HIS A 379 -27.14 -9.38 2.82
C HIS A 379 -26.08 -8.30 2.66
N TYR A 380 -26.12 -7.35 3.59
CA TYR A 380 -25.13 -6.29 3.72
C TYR A 380 -24.51 -6.41 5.10
N ASN A 381 -23.21 -6.70 5.15
CA ASN A 381 -22.48 -6.76 6.40
C ASN A 381 -22.15 -5.32 6.84
N GLN A 382 -22.80 -4.84 7.90
CA GLN A 382 -22.62 -3.48 8.41
C GLN A 382 -21.26 -3.23 9.06
N ALA A 383 -20.56 -4.29 9.52
CA ALA A 383 -19.26 -4.13 10.16
C ALA A 383 -18.15 -3.87 9.12
N THR A 384 -18.26 -4.51 7.95
CA THR A 384 -17.23 -4.47 6.89
C THR A 384 -17.69 -3.74 5.63
N ASP A 385 -18.89 -3.17 5.61
CA ASP A 385 -19.54 -2.56 4.43
C ASP A 385 -19.57 -3.46 3.17
N GLN A 386 -19.50 -4.78 3.35
CA GLN A 386 -19.49 -5.74 2.25
C GLN A 386 -20.90 -6.18 1.84
N ARG A 387 -21.12 -6.23 0.52
CA ARG A 387 -22.33 -6.78 -0.09
C ARG A 387 -22.13 -8.26 -0.38
N GLY A 388 -23.14 -9.07 -0.10
CA GLY A 388 -23.03 -10.51 -0.33
C GLY A 388 -24.37 -11.23 -0.34
N ILE A 389 -24.28 -12.55 -0.29
CA ILE A 389 -25.40 -13.44 -0.03
C ILE A 389 -25.18 -14.20 1.27
N LEU A 390 -26.26 -14.48 1.97
CA LEU A 390 -26.28 -15.13 3.27
C LEU A 390 -27.15 -16.38 3.21
N THR A 391 -26.67 -17.46 3.79
CA THR A 391 -27.46 -18.66 4.05
C THR A 391 -27.15 -19.23 5.43
N TYR A 392 -27.99 -20.16 5.86
CA TYR A 392 -27.85 -20.89 7.11
C TYR A 392 -27.83 -22.38 6.82
N ILE A 393 -26.77 -23.05 7.28
CA ILE A 393 -26.53 -24.48 7.06
C ILE A 393 -26.86 -25.20 8.36
N ASP A 394 -27.76 -26.18 8.31
CA ASP A 394 -28.06 -27.04 9.45
C ASP A 394 -26.92 -28.06 9.64
N VAL A 395 -26.34 -28.08 10.84
CA VAL A 395 -25.26 -28.99 11.26
C VAL A 395 -25.62 -29.76 12.53
N THR A 396 -26.92 -29.96 12.76
CA THR A 396 -27.44 -30.73 13.90
C THR A 396 -26.86 -32.15 13.92
N ASP A 397 -26.83 -32.82 12.77
CA ASP A 397 -26.37 -34.21 12.64
C ASP A 397 -24.86 -34.33 12.37
N LEU A 398 -24.13 -33.22 12.35
CA LEU A 398 -22.69 -33.21 12.11
C LEU A 398 -21.96 -33.68 13.38
N PRO A 399 -21.10 -34.72 13.31
CA PRO A 399 -20.38 -35.23 14.46
C PRO A 399 -19.39 -34.20 15.02
N ARG A 400 -18.91 -34.43 16.24
CA ARG A 400 -17.86 -33.60 16.83
C ARG A 400 -16.54 -33.86 16.09
N GLY A 401 -15.85 -32.82 15.68
CA GLY A 401 -14.56 -32.96 14.99
C GLY A 401 -14.20 -31.76 14.12
N MET A 402 -13.12 -31.91 13.36
CA MET A 402 -12.74 -30.96 12.32
C MET A 402 -13.55 -31.23 11.06
N HIS A 403 -14.12 -30.17 10.48
CA HIS A 403 -14.91 -30.17 9.27
C HIS A 403 -14.50 -29.00 8.38
N SER A 404 -14.90 -29.02 7.11
CA SER A 404 -14.68 -27.90 6.20
C SER A 404 -15.93 -27.55 5.40
N ILE A 405 -16.14 -26.24 5.22
CA ILE A 405 -17.11 -25.72 4.24
C ILE A 405 -16.34 -25.27 3.01
N THR A 406 -16.70 -25.82 1.87
CA THR A 406 -16.13 -25.46 0.57
C THR A 406 -17.19 -24.72 -0.24
N VAL A 407 -16.91 -23.48 -0.62
CA VAL A 407 -17.74 -22.69 -1.55
C VAL A 407 -17.10 -22.75 -2.92
N ASN A 408 -17.83 -23.23 -3.91
CA ASN A 408 -17.36 -23.46 -5.28
C ASN A 408 -18.15 -22.64 -6.29
N GLY A 409 -17.49 -22.30 -7.40
CA GLY A 409 -18.15 -21.76 -8.58
C GLY A 409 -18.45 -22.85 -9.61
N PRO A 410 -19.00 -22.45 -10.77
CA PRO A 410 -19.20 -23.38 -11.87
C PRO A 410 -17.85 -23.94 -12.35
N LYS A 411 -17.70 -25.27 -12.33
CA LYS A 411 -16.46 -25.97 -12.68
C LYS A 411 -15.96 -25.67 -14.11
N GLU A 412 -16.89 -25.31 -14.99
CA GLU A 412 -16.60 -24.91 -16.38
C GLU A 412 -15.86 -23.57 -16.47
N MET A 413 -16.03 -22.70 -15.47
CA MET A 413 -15.41 -21.38 -15.42
C MET A 413 -14.23 -21.30 -14.43
N PHE A 414 -14.23 -22.11 -13.37
CA PHE A 414 -13.22 -22.06 -12.31
C PHE A 414 -12.70 -23.45 -11.96
N ALA A 415 -11.36 -23.60 -12.03
CA ALA A 415 -10.67 -24.86 -11.71
C ALA A 415 -10.46 -25.10 -10.21
N TYR A 416 -10.69 -24.08 -9.37
CA TYR A 416 -10.43 -24.11 -7.93
C TYR A 416 -11.66 -23.68 -7.14
N SER A 417 -11.73 -24.11 -5.88
CA SER A 417 -12.75 -23.64 -4.94
C SER A 417 -12.67 -22.13 -4.80
N PHE A 418 -13.79 -21.48 -4.49
CA PHE A 418 -13.74 -20.08 -4.10
C PHE A 418 -13.17 -19.95 -2.72
N ALA A 419 -13.81 -20.53 -1.70
CA ALA A 419 -13.33 -20.52 -0.32
C ALA A 419 -13.35 -21.94 0.26
N GLU A 420 -12.39 -22.24 1.13
CA GLU A 420 -12.33 -23.46 1.93
C GLU A 420 -12.13 -23.03 3.38
N ILE A 421 -13.14 -23.27 4.21
CA ILE A 421 -13.21 -22.73 5.57
C ILE A 421 -13.20 -23.91 6.54
N PRO A 422 -12.05 -24.23 7.17
CA PRO A 422 -12.00 -25.25 8.20
C PRO A 422 -12.67 -24.74 9.48
N PHE A 423 -13.38 -25.59 10.19
CA PHE A 423 -13.96 -25.29 11.50
C PHE A 423 -14.03 -26.54 12.37
N TYR A 424 -14.08 -26.34 13.68
CA TYR A 424 -14.28 -27.39 14.65
C TYR A 424 -15.74 -27.42 15.11
N ARG A 425 -16.43 -28.55 14.89
CA ARG A 425 -17.77 -28.78 15.42
C ARG A 425 -17.68 -29.20 16.88
N GLU A 426 -18.15 -28.34 17.77
CA GLU A 426 -18.37 -28.66 19.17
C GLU A 426 -19.83 -29.07 19.35
N ILE A 427 -20.10 -30.35 19.63
CA ILE A 427 -21.46 -30.78 19.98
C ILE A 427 -21.78 -30.19 21.35
N SER A 428 -22.58 -29.11 21.37
CA SER A 428 -23.17 -28.56 22.59
C SER A 428 -24.26 -29.48 23.12
N ASN A 429 -23.87 -30.65 23.63
CA ASN A 429 -24.73 -31.43 24.51
C ASN A 429 -24.38 -31.07 25.95
N GLN A 430 -25.11 -30.07 26.46
CA GLN A 430 -25.12 -29.56 27.83
C GLN A 430 -23.90 -28.70 28.21
N GLY A 431 -24.20 -27.56 28.82
CA GLY A 431 -23.28 -26.43 29.02
C GLY A 431 -21.92 -26.81 29.61
N TYR A 432 -20.89 -26.14 29.09
CA TYR A 432 -19.55 -25.95 29.66
C TYR A 432 -19.24 -26.80 30.90
N ILE A 433 -18.87 -28.07 30.70
CA ILE A 433 -18.19 -28.86 31.73
C ILE A 433 -16.70 -28.80 31.41
N VAL A 434 -15.96 -28.06 32.24
CA VAL A 434 -14.49 -28.06 32.28
C VAL A 434 -14.00 -29.51 32.23
N PRO A 435 -13.09 -29.90 31.31
CA PRO A 435 -12.60 -31.26 31.27
C PRO A 435 -11.88 -31.58 32.57
N LYS A 436 -12.46 -32.47 33.38
CA LYS A 436 -11.71 -33.16 34.43
C LYS A 436 -10.70 -34.02 33.69
N ALA A 437 -9.41 -33.78 33.91
CA ALA A 437 -8.32 -34.48 33.26
C ALA A 437 -8.56 -36.00 33.33
N ILE A 438 -8.80 -36.62 32.17
CA ILE A 438 -8.75 -38.07 32.01
C ILE A 438 -7.41 -38.38 31.34
N LYS A 439 -6.59 -39.08 32.11
CA LYS A 439 -5.34 -39.70 31.68
C LYS A 439 -5.66 -40.87 30.74
N GLU A 440 -4.86 -40.91 29.68
CA GLU A 440 -4.39 -42.07 28.91
C GLU A 440 -5.32 -42.80 27.92
N ASP A 441 -4.69 -43.00 26.77
CA ASP A 441 -4.87 -44.03 25.73
C ASP A 441 -6.06 -43.92 24.77
N LYS A 442 -5.84 -43.09 23.74
CA LYS A 442 -6.00 -43.43 22.31
C LYS A 442 -5.48 -42.29 21.43
N GLU A 443 -4.18 -42.31 21.14
CA GLU A 443 -3.66 -41.65 19.94
C GLU A 443 -4.04 -42.51 18.73
N GLU A 444 -5.09 -42.16 18.01
CA GLU A 444 -5.16 -42.48 16.59
C GLU A 444 -5.80 -41.33 15.80
N SER A 445 -5.02 -40.87 14.82
CA SER A 445 -5.49 -40.48 13.48
C SER A 445 -6.02 -39.06 13.25
N PHE A 446 -5.12 -38.09 13.11
CA PHE A 446 -5.38 -36.92 12.24
C PHE A 446 -4.23 -36.52 11.28
N LEU A 447 -3.08 -37.19 11.31
CA LEU A 447 -2.05 -37.04 10.28
C LEU A 447 -1.49 -38.40 9.88
N LYS A 448 -2.12 -39.04 8.89
CA LYS A 448 -1.44 -40.12 8.14
C LYS A 448 -0.44 -39.51 7.16
N LEU A 449 0.67 -38.99 7.68
CA LEU A 449 1.93 -39.00 6.93
C LEU A 449 2.53 -40.40 7.09
N LYS A 450 1.94 -41.39 6.40
CA LYS A 450 2.56 -42.72 6.31
C LYS A 450 3.76 -42.63 5.37
N GLY A 451 4.94 -42.43 5.95
CA GLY A 451 6.20 -42.94 5.40
C GLY A 451 7.09 -41.99 4.59
N VAL A 452 7.34 -40.76 5.03
CA VAL A 452 8.42 -39.92 4.45
C VAL A 452 9.20 -39.15 5.52
N LEU A 453 9.55 -39.80 6.63
CA LEU A 453 10.60 -39.29 7.51
C LEU A 453 11.61 -40.42 7.74
N PRO A 454 12.91 -40.23 7.42
CA PRO A 454 13.93 -41.21 7.73
C PRO A 454 14.05 -41.37 9.25
N LYS A 455 14.24 -42.63 9.69
CA LYS A 455 14.41 -43.02 11.09
C LYS A 455 15.57 -42.31 11.77
#